data_AF-A0A7Y7I985-F1
#
_entry.id   AF-A0A7Y7I985-F1
#
_cell.length_a   1.000
_cell.length_b   1.000
_cell.length_c   1.000
_cell.angle_alpha   90.00
_cell.angle_beta   90.00
_cell.angle_gamma   90.00
#
_symmetry.space_group_name_H-M   'P 1'
#
loop_
_entity.id
_entity.type
_entity.pdbx_description
1 polymer ?
#
loop_
_entity_poly.entity_id
_entity_poly.type
_entity_poly.pdbx_seq_one_letter_code
_entity_poly.pdbx_strand_id
1 'polypeptide(L)'
;MGYDVSNLAVDVRLIRERLVPYVRGATTDGLDDVVRDAARRQLVAHHAGAWCKRLVNLQRAIYAGQEKAVRERAGVPPGASFSQPLGGTGIPGFDAYQAHWGRPYYIEADDAEEALRELAAYEACDIAAGKSAVDAVALRMLAKLDARRHLVRPDARPEALAVLDGFYPLAAHLPPEEGAPDEAMTPDALRDRMRRRLEQWRHIWECREDTTTEIEAEGFMWPEPASELVGSISYEIVNLAAQVLPSWQSRGRVWPTALFERIGVDVSHVFETPAALFADLLRDFPMLQEKMRTTIHFNYSLGGYVPPEKTGLLVELLQKHRRALIFAWDEDPGGDDIEAFASDYQMILEPALLAVRKGYGFVEASEIQLWPAKEEASEAG
;
A
#
# COMPACT_ATOMS: atom_id res chain seq x y z
N MET A 1 -16.02 11.66 -2.84
CA MET A 1 -15.47 10.78 -1.78
C MET A 1 -14.48 9.86 -2.45
N GLY A 2 -13.27 9.76 -1.91
CA GLY A 2 -12.22 8.90 -2.44
C GLY A 2 -12.35 7.46 -1.96
N TYR A 3 -11.80 6.52 -2.72
CA TYR A 3 -11.70 5.11 -2.34
C TYR A 3 -10.27 4.78 -1.94
N ASP A 4 -10.01 4.13 -0.82
CA ASP A 4 -8.65 3.61 -0.59
C ASP A 4 -8.31 2.62 -1.71
N VAL A 5 -7.35 2.98 -2.55
CA VAL A 5 -7.00 2.27 -3.78
C VAL A 5 -5.73 1.49 -3.56
N SER A 6 -5.66 0.32 -4.15
CA SER A 6 -4.50 -0.57 -4.16
C SER A 6 -4.09 -0.86 -5.59
N ASN A 7 -2.83 -0.61 -5.91
CA ASN A 7 -2.21 -0.98 -7.17
C ASN A 7 -1.30 -2.19 -6.93
N LEU A 8 -1.54 -3.28 -7.65
CA LEU A 8 -0.90 -4.56 -7.37
C LEU A 8 -0.28 -5.15 -8.62
N ALA A 9 0.96 -5.62 -8.50
CA ALA A 9 1.41 -6.73 -9.33
C ALA A 9 0.73 -8.02 -8.83
N VAL A 10 0.28 -8.88 -9.73
CA VAL A 10 -0.39 -10.15 -9.37
C VAL A 10 0.25 -11.35 -10.06
N ASP A 11 0.67 -12.33 -9.26
CA ASP A 11 1.11 -13.62 -9.79
C ASP A 11 -0.11 -14.41 -10.29
N VAL A 12 -0.32 -14.35 -11.60
CA VAL A 12 -1.46 -15.00 -12.28
C VAL A 12 -1.44 -16.50 -12.06
N ARG A 13 -0.26 -17.12 -11.93
CA ARG A 13 -0.12 -18.57 -11.72
C ARG A 13 -0.49 -18.94 -10.29
N LEU A 14 -0.06 -18.15 -9.30
CA LEU A 14 -0.50 -18.34 -7.91
C LEU A 14 -2.03 -18.33 -7.81
N ILE A 15 -2.68 -17.36 -8.45
CA ILE A 15 -4.15 -17.26 -8.43
C ILE A 15 -4.78 -18.46 -9.14
N ARG A 16 -4.44 -18.69 -10.41
CA ARG A 16 -5.14 -19.66 -11.28
C ARG A 16 -4.79 -21.11 -10.99
N GLU A 17 -3.53 -21.40 -10.66
CA GLU A 17 -3.03 -22.78 -10.50
C GLU A 17 -3.11 -23.24 -9.04
N ARG A 18 -3.22 -22.33 -8.06
CA ARG A 18 -3.15 -22.68 -6.63
C ARG A 18 -4.33 -22.17 -5.80
N LEU A 19 -4.53 -20.85 -5.72
CA LEU A 19 -5.56 -20.27 -4.85
C LEU A 19 -6.99 -20.62 -5.32
N VAL A 20 -7.29 -20.42 -6.60
CA VAL A 20 -8.61 -20.77 -7.17
C VAL A 20 -8.91 -22.27 -7.02
N PRO A 21 -8.01 -23.21 -7.39
CA PRO A 21 -8.23 -24.62 -7.16
C PRO A 21 -8.41 -25.00 -5.68
N TYR A 22 -7.64 -24.37 -4.78
CA TYR A 22 -7.74 -24.61 -3.34
C TYR A 22 -9.12 -24.22 -2.79
N VAL A 23 -9.55 -23.00 -3.07
CA VAL A 23 -10.86 -22.47 -2.65
C VAL A 23 -12.00 -23.31 -3.21
N ARG A 24 -11.85 -23.81 -4.45
CA ARG A 24 -12.82 -24.72 -5.07
C ARG A 24 -12.84 -26.14 -4.51
N GLY A 25 -11.90 -26.49 -3.63
CA GLY A 25 -11.69 -27.88 -3.19
C GLY A 25 -11.23 -28.82 -4.32
N ALA A 26 -10.71 -28.28 -5.42
CA ALA A 26 -10.29 -29.02 -6.62
C ALA A 26 -8.83 -29.51 -6.55
N THR A 27 -8.13 -29.25 -5.45
CA THR A 27 -6.75 -29.67 -5.21
C THR A 27 -6.54 -30.11 -3.76
N THR A 28 -5.50 -30.91 -3.55
CA THR A 28 -4.98 -31.25 -2.21
C THR A 28 -3.72 -30.47 -1.86
N ASP A 29 -3.30 -29.51 -2.69
CA ASP A 29 -2.21 -28.58 -2.37
C ASP A 29 -2.57 -27.82 -1.08
N GLY A 30 -1.80 -28.03 -0.01
CA GLY A 30 -2.05 -27.42 1.29
C GLY A 30 -1.65 -25.94 1.38
N LEU A 31 -1.03 -25.36 0.34
CA LEU A 31 -0.55 -23.98 0.31
C LEU A 31 0.41 -23.61 1.46
N ASP A 32 1.04 -24.59 2.13
CA ASP A 32 1.89 -24.36 3.31
C ASP A 32 3.08 -23.44 3.02
N ASP A 33 3.64 -23.49 1.82
CA ASP A 33 4.72 -22.60 1.37
C ASP A 33 4.20 -21.16 1.17
N VAL A 34 3.01 -20.99 0.59
CA VAL A 34 2.34 -19.68 0.43
C VAL A 34 2.02 -19.08 1.79
N VAL A 35 1.45 -19.88 2.70
CA VAL A 35 1.14 -19.50 4.08
C VAL A 35 2.41 -19.07 4.82
N ARG A 36 3.50 -19.83 4.67
CA ARG A 36 4.78 -19.49 5.30
C ARG A 36 5.37 -18.19 4.77
N ASP A 37 5.35 -17.98 3.45
CA ASP A 37 5.90 -16.77 2.85
C ASP A 37 5.04 -15.54 3.17
N ALA A 38 3.71 -15.67 3.16
CA ALA A 38 2.78 -14.61 3.58
C ALA A 38 3.05 -14.18 5.04
N ALA A 39 3.12 -15.14 5.96
CA ALA A 39 3.41 -14.86 7.37
C ALA A 39 4.77 -14.18 7.55
N ARG A 40 5.79 -14.62 6.82
CA ARG A 40 7.11 -14.00 6.84
C ARG A 40 7.03 -12.54 6.38
N ARG A 41 6.38 -12.27 5.25
CA ARG A 41 6.26 -10.93 4.67
C ARG A 41 5.45 -9.97 5.54
N GLN A 42 4.38 -10.45 6.17
CA GLN A 42 3.60 -9.65 7.12
C GLN A 42 4.43 -9.25 8.34
N LEU A 43 5.27 -10.15 8.87
CA LEU A 43 6.14 -9.81 9.99
C LEU A 43 7.27 -8.85 9.57
N VAL A 44 7.83 -8.98 8.36
CA VAL A 44 8.72 -7.95 7.78
C VAL A 44 8.00 -6.59 7.69
N ALA A 45 6.76 -6.59 7.18
CA ALA A 45 5.96 -5.37 7.02
C ALA A 45 5.69 -4.69 8.36
N HIS A 46 5.36 -5.48 9.38
CA HIS A 46 5.13 -5.00 10.74
C HIS A 46 6.37 -4.30 11.31
N HIS A 47 7.53 -4.94 11.23
CA HIS A 47 8.78 -4.34 11.71
C HIS A 47 9.17 -3.10 10.89
N ALA A 48 9.02 -3.12 9.56
CA ALA A 48 9.24 -1.94 8.73
C ALA A 48 8.25 -0.81 9.07
N GLY A 49 6.99 -1.14 9.36
CA GLY A 49 5.95 -0.21 9.76
C GLY A 49 6.26 0.47 11.10
N ALA A 50 6.88 -0.23 12.05
CA ALA A 50 7.35 0.37 13.30
C ALA A 50 8.42 1.46 13.04
N TRP A 51 9.31 1.25 12.08
CA TRP A 51 10.26 2.28 11.64
C TRP A 51 9.55 3.48 11.00
N CYS A 52 8.57 3.25 10.12
CA CYS A 52 7.74 4.33 9.56
C CYS A 52 7.08 5.16 10.67
N LYS A 53 6.41 4.52 11.63
CA LYS A 53 5.72 5.18 12.74
C LYS A 53 6.68 6.07 13.54
N ARG A 54 7.87 5.55 13.90
CA ARG A 54 8.89 6.31 14.64
C ARG A 54 9.38 7.53 13.86
N LEU A 55 9.57 7.40 12.56
CA LEU A 55 10.04 8.49 11.72
C LEU A 55 8.95 9.56 11.48
N VAL A 56 7.69 9.15 11.31
CA VAL A 56 6.54 10.08 11.24
C VAL A 56 6.43 10.87 12.54
N ASN A 57 6.58 10.22 13.69
CA ASN A 57 6.59 10.90 15.00
C ASN A 57 7.78 11.85 15.15
N LEU A 58 8.97 11.45 14.68
CA LEU A 58 10.14 12.34 14.64
C LEU A 58 9.87 13.58 13.77
N GLN A 59 9.31 13.41 12.57
CA GLN A 59 8.92 14.53 11.71
C GLN A 59 7.90 15.45 12.40
N ARG A 60 6.89 14.91 13.09
CA ARG A 60 5.94 15.72 13.87
C ARG A 60 6.62 16.53 14.97
N ALA A 61 7.60 15.95 15.66
CA ALA A 61 8.37 16.65 16.69
C ALA A 61 9.23 17.78 16.11
N ILE A 62 9.86 17.54 14.95
CA ILE A 62 10.62 18.55 14.20
C ILE A 62 9.69 19.71 13.80
N TYR A 63 8.55 19.41 13.18
CA TYR A 63 7.53 20.40 12.80
C TYR A 63 7.08 21.25 13.99
N ALA A 64 6.73 20.62 15.11
CA ALA A 64 6.31 21.34 16.31
C ALA A 64 7.42 22.26 16.85
N GLY A 65 8.68 21.80 16.81
CA GLY A 65 9.83 22.59 17.19
C GLY A 65 10.04 23.82 16.30
N GLN A 66 9.92 23.65 14.98
CA GLN A 66 10.05 24.74 14.01
C GLN A 66 8.90 25.74 14.11
N GLU A 67 7.67 25.26 14.26
CA GLU A 67 6.51 26.14 14.47
C GLU A 67 6.72 27.02 15.70
N LYS A 68 7.15 26.41 16.81
CA LYS A 68 7.47 27.13 18.04
C LYS A 68 8.56 28.19 17.81
N ALA A 69 9.69 27.82 17.19
CA ALA A 69 10.81 28.75 16.96
C ALA A 69 10.40 29.94 16.09
N VAL A 70 9.63 29.69 15.04
CA VAL A 70 9.15 30.76 14.13
C VAL A 70 8.15 31.68 14.84
N ARG A 71 7.25 31.14 15.66
CA ARG A 71 6.29 31.93 16.45
C ARG A 71 6.99 32.81 17.48
N GLU A 72 7.96 32.26 18.21
CA GLU A 72 8.76 33.00 19.20
C GLU A 72 9.53 34.14 18.53
N ARG A 73 10.14 33.90 17.36
CA ARG A 73 10.85 34.92 16.60
C ARG A 73 9.92 36.05 16.11
N ALA A 74 8.69 35.71 15.74
CA ALA A 74 7.68 36.68 15.34
C ALA A 74 7.07 37.47 16.53
N GLY A 75 7.42 37.15 17.77
CA GLY A 75 6.87 37.79 18.97
C GLY A 75 5.40 37.46 19.23
N VAL A 76 4.91 36.32 18.72
CA VAL A 76 3.51 35.91 18.81
C VAL A 76 3.26 35.24 20.18
N PRO A 77 2.29 35.73 20.99
CA PRO A 77 2.00 35.12 22.28
C PRO A 77 1.48 33.68 22.18
N PRO A 78 1.67 32.85 23.22
CA PRO A 78 1.04 31.54 23.31
C PRO A 78 -0.50 31.64 23.17
N GLY A 79 -1.12 30.77 22.37
CA GLY A 79 -2.57 30.72 22.16
C GLY A 79 -3.14 31.73 21.15
N ALA A 80 -2.34 32.67 20.64
CA ALA A 80 -2.76 33.53 19.53
C ALA A 80 -2.78 32.74 18.21
N SER A 81 -3.74 33.05 17.33
CA SER A 81 -3.77 32.50 15.97
C SER A 81 -2.51 32.94 15.21
N PHE A 82 -1.84 32.00 14.57
CA PHE A 82 -0.65 32.24 13.75
C PHE A 82 -0.91 31.71 12.35
N SER A 83 -0.89 32.58 11.35
CA SER A 83 -1.25 32.26 9.96
C SER A 83 -0.08 32.31 8.99
N GLN A 84 1.15 32.56 9.47
CA GLN A 84 2.30 32.56 8.56
C GLN A 84 2.69 31.12 8.23
N PRO A 85 2.69 30.73 6.94
CA PRO A 85 3.17 29.42 6.53
C PRO A 85 4.65 29.28 6.92
N LEU A 86 5.01 28.10 7.42
CA LEU A 86 6.38 27.80 7.87
C LEU A 86 7.41 27.85 6.73
N GLY A 87 6.97 27.90 5.45
CA GLY A 87 7.85 27.83 4.28
C GLY A 87 8.41 26.43 4.06
N GLY A 88 7.68 25.40 4.52
CA GLY A 88 8.25 24.10 4.89
C GLY A 88 8.94 24.18 6.25
N THR A 89 8.97 23.12 7.03
CA THR A 89 10.06 22.16 6.85
C THR A 89 9.77 20.96 7.73
N GLY A 90 9.73 19.74 7.18
CA GLY A 90 9.81 18.51 7.97
C GLY A 90 11.22 17.97 7.86
N ILE A 91 11.33 16.65 7.67
CA ILE A 91 12.58 16.05 7.23
C ILE A 91 12.67 16.24 5.71
N PRO A 92 13.73 16.88 5.16
CA PRO A 92 13.87 17.10 3.73
C PRO A 92 13.79 15.81 2.90
N GLY A 93 12.90 15.80 1.91
CA GLY A 93 12.68 14.66 1.02
C GLY A 93 12.05 13.43 1.69
N PHE A 94 11.48 13.57 2.89
CA PHE A 94 10.71 12.51 3.54
C PHE A 94 9.21 12.66 3.18
N ASP A 95 8.68 11.67 2.48
CA ASP A 95 7.25 11.57 2.21
C ASP A 95 6.58 10.67 3.25
N ALA A 96 6.02 11.29 4.29
CA ALA A 96 5.31 10.58 5.35
C ALA A 96 4.07 9.83 4.85
N TYR A 97 3.44 10.28 3.76
CA TYR A 97 2.29 9.62 3.18
C TYR A 97 2.68 8.34 2.44
N GLN A 98 3.75 8.38 1.64
CA GLN A 98 4.32 7.17 1.03
C GLN A 98 4.82 6.18 2.08
N ALA A 99 5.54 6.66 3.09
CA ALA A 99 6.08 5.79 4.13
C ALA A 99 4.98 5.16 4.98
N HIS A 100 3.96 5.94 5.36
CA HIS A 100 2.89 5.42 6.20
C HIS A 100 1.85 4.64 5.41
N TRP A 101 1.38 5.09 4.25
CA TRP A 101 0.32 4.40 3.49
C TRP A 101 0.86 3.80 2.19
N GLY A 102 1.60 4.60 1.42
CA GLY A 102 1.90 4.34 0.02
C GLY A 102 2.63 3.06 -0.32
N ARG A 103 3.83 2.88 0.21
CA ARG A 103 4.69 1.74 -0.10
C ARG A 103 4.41 0.57 0.87
N PRO A 104 4.65 -0.67 0.41
CA PRO A 104 4.58 -1.87 1.26
C PRO A 104 5.44 -1.81 2.54
N TYR A 105 6.60 -1.17 2.45
CA TYR A 105 7.61 -1.08 3.49
C TYR A 105 8.13 0.35 3.61
N TYR A 106 8.90 0.64 4.67
CA TYR A 106 9.64 1.89 4.82
C TYR A 106 10.73 2.00 3.74
N ILE A 107 10.45 2.69 2.64
CA ILE A 107 11.39 2.80 1.51
C ILE A 107 11.57 4.27 1.16
N GLU A 108 12.82 4.71 1.22
CA GLU A 108 13.28 6.01 0.74
C GLU A 108 14.07 5.82 -0.55
N ALA A 109 13.55 6.38 -1.65
CA ALA A 109 14.10 6.19 -2.98
C ALA A 109 13.99 7.49 -3.80
N ASP A 110 14.95 7.72 -4.69
CA ASP A 110 14.93 8.87 -5.60
C ASP A 110 14.16 8.55 -6.90
N ASP A 111 14.02 7.26 -7.23
CA ASP A 111 13.27 6.77 -8.38
C ASP A 111 12.65 5.37 -8.14
N ALA A 112 11.81 4.93 -9.09
CA ALA A 112 11.12 3.65 -9.01
C ALA A 112 12.07 2.44 -9.10
N GLU A 113 13.21 2.56 -9.78
CA GLU A 113 14.19 1.48 -9.90
C GLU A 113 14.84 1.17 -8.55
N GLU A 114 15.19 2.23 -7.82
CA GLU A 114 15.69 2.15 -6.46
C GLU A 114 14.61 1.68 -5.49
N ALA A 115 13.38 2.18 -5.59
CA ALA A 115 12.28 1.74 -4.74
C ALA A 115 12.06 0.21 -4.83
N LEU A 116 12.06 -0.34 -6.05
CA LEU A 116 11.92 -1.78 -6.28
C LEU A 116 13.15 -2.59 -5.83
N ARG A 117 14.34 -1.98 -5.80
CA ARG A 117 15.55 -2.62 -5.25
C ARG A 117 15.45 -2.76 -3.73
N GLU A 118 15.00 -1.73 -3.04
CA GLU A 118 14.85 -1.77 -1.59
C GLU A 118 13.64 -2.60 -1.16
N LEU A 119 12.56 -2.63 -1.95
CA LEU A 119 11.50 -3.64 -1.82
C LEU A 119 12.10 -5.05 -1.80
N ALA A 120 12.91 -5.40 -2.81
CA ALA A 120 13.56 -6.71 -2.87
C ALA A 120 14.49 -6.98 -1.67
N ALA A 121 15.13 -5.94 -1.12
CA ALA A 121 15.95 -6.07 0.08
C ALA A 121 15.11 -6.45 1.32
N TYR A 122 13.92 -5.83 1.51
CA TYR A 122 12.97 -6.24 2.54
C TYR A 122 12.41 -7.65 2.28
N GLU A 123 12.05 -7.95 1.04
CA GLU A 123 11.53 -9.27 0.67
C GLU A 123 12.56 -10.39 0.90
N ALA A 124 13.86 -10.08 0.90
CA ALA A 124 14.93 -11.03 1.19
C ALA A 124 15.23 -11.19 2.69
N CYS A 125 14.63 -10.38 3.57
CA CYS A 125 14.84 -10.51 5.01
C CYS A 125 14.32 -11.86 5.53
N ASP A 126 15.22 -12.62 6.15
CA ASP A 126 14.86 -13.77 6.98
C ASP A 126 14.72 -13.31 8.42
N ILE A 127 13.50 -13.42 8.93
CA ILE A 127 13.11 -12.98 10.27
C ILE A 127 13.16 -14.11 11.30
N ALA A 128 13.47 -15.35 10.88
CA ALA A 128 13.59 -16.47 11.80
C ALA A 128 14.69 -16.25 12.85
N ALA A 129 15.67 -15.39 12.55
CA ALA A 129 16.76 -15.00 13.45
C ALA A 129 16.54 -13.65 14.16
N GLY A 130 15.36 -13.01 13.98
CA GLY A 130 15.02 -11.72 14.57
C GLY A 130 14.98 -10.55 13.57
N LYS A 131 14.67 -9.34 14.06
CA LYS A 131 14.41 -8.14 13.23
C LYS A 131 15.66 -7.41 12.70
N SER A 132 16.87 -7.89 13.01
CA SER A 132 18.13 -7.19 12.68
C SER A 132 18.32 -6.95 11.17
N ALA A 133 17.86 -7.89 10.33
CA ALA A 133 17.89 -7.72 8.88
C ALA A 133 17.00 -6.57 8.40
N VAL A 134 15.79 -6.45 8.98
CA VAL A 134 14.83 -5.38 8.69
C VAL A 134 15.38 -4.04 9.19
N ASP A 135 15.95 -4.00 10.39
CA ASP A 135 16.59 -2.82 10.98
C ASP A 135 17.74 -2.32 10.09
N ALA A 136 18.55 -3.25 9.53
CA ALA A 136 19.64 -2.88 8.63
C ALA A 136 19.13 -2.23 7.33
N VAL A 137 17.98 -2.66 6.79
CA VAL A 137 17.38 -1.98 5.63
C VAL A 137 16.84 -0.61 6.04
N ALA A 138 16.09 -0.52 7.13
CA ALA A 138 15.51 0.74 7.62
C ALA A 138 16.56 1.79 7.96
N LEU A 139 17.67 1.41 8.58
CA LEU A 139 18.79 2.32 8.87
C LEU A 139 19.43 2.88 7.60
N ARG A 140 19.52 2.10 6.51
CA ARG A 140 19.98 2.63 5.22
C ARG A 140 19.01 3.66 4.67
N MET A 141 17.70 3.44 4.81
CA MET A 141 16.69 4.40 4.35
C MET A 141 16.78 5.71 5.14
N LEU A 142 16.97 5.62 6.46
CA LEU A 142 17.20 6.79 7.31
C LEU A 142 18.47 7.56 6.94
N ALA A 143 19.58 6.85 6.65
CA ALA A 143 20.82 7.47 6.22
C ALA A 143 20.67 8.24 4.89
N LYS A 144 19.74 7.84 4.01
CA LYS A 144 19.41 8.62 2.81
C LYS A 144 18.76 9.95 3.18
N LEU A 145 17.86 9.98 4.15
CA LEU A 145 17.25 11.23 4.63
C LEU A 145 18.29 12.16 5.26
N ASP A 146 19.25 11.62 6.03
CA ASP A 146 20.40 12.40 6.52
C ASP A 146 21.21 13.01 5.37
N ALA A 147 21.45 12.25 4.29
CA ALA A 147 22.15 12.74 3.10
C ALA A 147 21.34 13.80 2.32
N ARG A 148 20.01 13.75 2.39
CA ARG A 148 19.08 14.70 1.78
C ARG A 148 18.92 16.01 2.56
N ARG A 149 19.64 16.22 3.67
CA ARG A 149 19.60 17.48 4.46
C ARG A 149 19.78 18.76 3.64
N HIS A 150 20.43 18.67 2.48
CA HIS A 150 20.67 19.79 1.57
C HIS A 150 19.44 20.18 0.71
N LEU A 151 18.41 19.33 0.68
CA LEU A 151 17.16 19.54 -0.08
C LEU A 151 16.13 20.41 0.67
N VAL A 152 16.58 21.19 1.65
CA VAL A 152 15.71 22.17 2.34
C VAL A 152 15.14 23.18 1.32
N ARG A 153 13.88 23.57 1.51
CA ARG A 153 13.23 24.52 0.60
C ARG A 153 13.96 25.87 0.62
N PRO A 154 14.09 26.59 -0.52
CA PRO A 154 14.77 27.88 -0.57
C PRO A 154 14.11 28.97 0.29
N ASP A 155 12.82 28.84 0.59
CA ASP A 155 12.04 29.75 1.44
C ASP A 155 12.01 29.35 2.92
N ALA A 156 12.75 28.30 3.30
CA ALA A 156 12.84 27.85 4.68
C ALA A 156 13.46 28.93 5.59
N ARG A 157 12.81 29.20 6.72
CA ARG A 157 13.25 30.25 7.64
C ARG A 157 14.49 29.84 8.45
N PRO A 158 15.43 30.75 8.74
CA PRO A 158 16.66 30.42 9.47
C PRO A 158 16.43 29.76 10.84
N GLU A 159 15.36 30.14 11.55
CA GLU A 159 15.03 29.62 12.87
C GLU A 159 14.48 28.19 12.79
N ALA A 160 13.73 27.88 11.73
CA ALA A 160 13.26 26.53 11.45
C ALA A 160 14.42 25.61 11.03
N LEU A 161 15.37 26.12 10.24
CA LEU A 161 16.58 25.40 9.87
C LEU A 161 17.45 25.08 11.10
N ALA A 162 17.60 26.03 12.02
CA ALA A 162 18.36 25.81 13.26
C ALA A 162 17.75 24.70 14.14
N VAL A 163 16.42 24.56 14.16
CA VAL A 163 15.76 23.42 14.83
C VAL A 163 16.12 22.13 14.12
N LEU A 164 15.94 22.06 12.80
CA LEU A 164 16.24 20.86 12.01
C LEU A 164 17.70 20.41 12.17
N ASP A 165 18.66 21.33 12.16
CA ASP A 165 20.08 21.05 12.37
C ASP A 165 20.35 20.37 13.71
N GLY A 166 19.56 20.69 14.74
CA GLY A 166 19.64 20.07 16.07
C GLY A 166 19.13 18.62 16.15
N PHE A 167 18.49 18.12 15.09
CA PHE A 167 18.00 16.74 14.99
C PHE A 167 18.92 15.82 14.18
N TYR A 168 20.02 16.34 13.61
CA TYR A 168 20.97 15.53 12.84
C TYR A 168 22.11 14.99 13.72
N PRO A 169 22.49 13.71 13.58
CA PRO A 169 21.90 12.70 12.69
C PRO A 169 20.53 12.19 13.20
N LEU A 170 19.57 11.97 12.30
CA LEU A 170 18.18 11.65 12.67
C LEU A 170 18.06 10.41 13.57
N ALA A 171 18.95 9.43 13.38
CA ALA A 171 18.99 8.20 14.17
C ALA A 171 19.13 8.44 15.69
N ALA A 172 19.79 9.53 16.10
CA ALA A 172 20.00 9.85 17.51
C ALA A 172 18.74 10.39 18.20
N HIS A 173 17.73 10.80 17.42
CA HIS A 173 16.52 11.45 17.91
C HIS A 173 15.26 10.63 17.67
N LEU A 174 15.38 9.42 17.11
CA LEU A 174 14.23 8.56 16.91
C LEU A 174 13.57 8.24 18.26
N PRO A 175 12.25 8.39 18.37
CA PRO A 175 11.53 7.98 19.58
C PRO A 175 11.76 6.47 19.82
N PRO A 176 11.61 6.00 21.07
CA PRO A 176 11.60 4.57 21.34
C PRO A 176 10.50 3.89 20.53
N GLU A 177 10.65 2.59 20.30
CA GLU A 177 9.56 1.78 19.76
C GLU A 177 8.46 1.71 20.83
N GLU A 178 7.27 2.18 20.48
CA GLU A 178 6.10 2.17 21.36
C GLU A 178 5.31 0.86 21.17
N GLY A 179 4.78 0.32 22.27
CA GLY A 179 3.91 -0.85 22.27
C GLY A 179 4.49 -2.06 23.01
N ALA A 180 3.61 -2.85 23.63
CA ALA A 180 3.97 -4.18 24.09
C ALA A 180 4.17 -5.09 22.87
N PRO A 181 4.93 -6.21 23.00
CA PRO A 181 4.99 -7.22 21.96
C PRO A 181 3.57 -7.64 21.55
N ASP A 182 3.26 -7.51 20.26
CA ASP A 182 1.97 -7.92 19.74
C ASP A 182 1.95 -9.45 19.64
N GLU A 183 1.20 -10.11 20.54
CA GLU A 183 1.07 -11.56 20.58
C GLU A 183 0.47 -12.13 19.28
N ALA A 184 -0.24 -11.32 18.50
CA ALA A 184 -0.75 -11.69 17.18
C ALA A 184 0.32 -11.65 16.08
N MET A 185 1.49 -11.04 16.35
CA MET A 185 2.58 -10.84 15.40
C MET A 185 3.73 -11.82 15.62
N THR A 186 3.38 -13.09 15.79
CA THR A 186 4.33 -14.21 15.78
C THR A 186 4.23 -14.99 14.47
N PRO A 187 5.30 -15.66 14.01
CA PRO A 187 5.25 -16.48 12.80
C PRO A 187 4.11 -17.51 12.81
N ASP A 188 3.85 -18.15 13.95
CA ASP A 188 2.82 -19.18 14.05
C ASP A 188 1.41 -18.58 14.11
N ALA A 189 1.19 -17.48 14.84
CA ALA A 189 -0.09 -16.78 14.85
C ALA A 189 -0.49 -16.29 13.44
N LEU A 190 0.47 -15.74 12.68
CA LEU A 190 0.25 -15.28 11.30
C LEU A 190 -0.05 -16.45 10.35
N ARG A 191 0.66 -17.58 10.48
CA ARG A 191 0.37 -18.79 9.68
C ARG A 191 -1.01 -19.34 9.99
N ASP A 192 -1.35 -19.49 11.26
CA ASP A 192 -2.63 -20.05 11.69
C ASP A 192 -3.79 -19.16 11.23
N ARG A 193 -3.60 -17.84 11.28
CA ARG A 193 -4.58 -16.90 10.73
C ARG A 193 -4.76 -17.08 9.23
N MET A 194 -3.66 -17.13 8.46
CA MET A 194 -3.74 -17.31 7.01
C MET A 194 -4.43 -18.63 6.64
N ARG A 195 -4.15 -19.72 7.38
CA ARG A 195 -4.86 -20.99 7.22
C ARG A 195 -6.35 -20.87 7.48
N ARG A 196 -6.75 -20.28 8.62
CA ARG A 196 -8.16 -20.05 8.94
C ARG A 196 -8.88 -19.27 7.84
N ARG A 197 -8.25 -18.22 7.30
CA ARG A 197 -8.83 -17.42 6.21
C ARG A 197 -8.99 -18.23 4.92
N LEU A 198 -7.99 -19.03 4.55
CA LEU A 198 -8.06 -19.94 3.41
C LEU A 198 -9.17 -20.99 3.57
N GLU A 199 -9.26 -21.62 4.74
CA GLU A 199 -10.30 -22.60 5.09
C GLU A 199 -11.70 -21.98 5.10
N GLN A 200 -11.84 -20.78 5.64
CA GLN A 200 -13.09 -20.03 5.65
C GLN A 200 -13.60 -19.76 4.23
N TRP A 201 -12.76 -19.26 3.33
CA TRP A 201 -13.17 -18.99 1.95
C TRP A 201 -13.47 -20.25 1.15
N ARG A 202 -12.77 -21.34 1.45
CA ARG A 202 -13.14 -22.66 0.93
C ARG A 202 -14.51 -23.10 1.42
N HIS A 203 -14.80 -22.95 2.72
CA HIS A 203 -16.09 -23.30 3.29
C HIS A 203 -17.24 -22.45 2.70
N ILE A 204 -17.04 -21.13 2.57
CA ILE A 204 -17.98 -20.22 1.90
C ILE A 204 -18.26 -20.71 0.47
N TRP A 205 -17.24 -21.13 -0.27
CA TRP A 205 -17.42 -21.67 -1.62
C TRP A 205 -18.19 -22.99 -1.64
N GLU A 206 -17.91 -23.90 -0.70
CA GLU A 206 -18.62 -25.17 -0.57
C GLU A 206 -20.13 -24.95 -0.29
N CYS A 207 -20.46 -23.92 0.51
CA CYS A 207 -21.82 -23.53 0.87
C CYS A 207 -22.42 -22.41 0.00
N ARG A 208 -21.82 -22.06 -1.15
CA ARG A 208 -22.14 -20.83 -1.91
C ARG A 208 -23.59 -20.66 -2.37
N GLU A 209 -24.35 -21.75 -2.48
CA GLU A 209 -25.78 -21.71 -2.86
C GLU A 209 -26.72 -21.71 -1.65
N ASP A 210 -26.17 -21.85 -0.45
CA ASP A 210 -26.90 -21.89 0.80
C ASP A 210 -27.21 -20.47 1.30
N THR A 211 -28.49 -20.22 1.55
CA THR A 211 -29.00 -18.95 2.09
C THR A 211 -29.24 -18.98 3.60
N THR A 212 -29.00 -20.10 4.27
CA THR A 212 -29.25 -20.27 5.71
C THR A 212 -27.99 -20.52 6.52
N THR A 213 -26.92 -21.03 5.90
CA THR A 213 -25.62 -21.16 6.58
C THR A 213 -25.00 -19.79 6.76
N GLU A 214 -25.07 -19.27 8.00
CA GLU A 214 -24.40 -18.06 8.43
C GLU A 214 -22.95 -18.34 8.79
N ILE A 215 -22.03 -17.52 8.27
CA ILE A 215 -20.59 -17.66 8.50
C ILE A 215 -20.07 -16.37 9.12
N GLU A 216 -19.39 -16.50 10.26
CA GLU A 216 -18.61 -15.42 10.87
C GLU A 216 -17.34 -15.18 10.05
N ALA A 217 -17.44 -14.28 9.06
CA ALA A 217 -16.34 -13.92 8.19
C ALA A 217 -15.49 -12.77 8.77
N GLU A 218 -14.17 -12.88 8.61
CA GLU A 218 -13.26 -11.80 9.00
C GLU A 218 -13.55 -10.53 8.18
N GLY A 219 -13.70 -9.38 8.86
CA GLY A 219 -14.03 -8.09 8.22
C GLY A 219 -15.53 -7.75 8.18
N PHE A 220 -16.40 -8.67 8.62
CA PHE A 220 -17.84 -8.44 8.71
C PHE A 220 -18.27 -8.22 10.17
N MET A 221 -19.26 -7.36 10.38
CA MET A 221 -19.74 -7.00 11.72
C MET A 221 -20.61 -8.11 12.33
N TRP A 222 -21.29 -8.88 11.49
CA TRP A 222 -22.22 -9.94 11.88
C TRP A 222 -21.99 -11.17 11.00
N PRO A 223 -22.42 -12.37 11.43
CA PRO A 223 -22.50 -13.52 10.55
C PRO A 223 -23.35 -13.20 9.31
N GLU A 224 -22.89 -13.61 8.13
CA GLU A 224 -23.58 -13.38 6.86
C GLU A 224 -23.86 -14.72 6.16
N PRO A 225 -24.94 -14.84 5.37
CA PRO A 225 -25.18 -16.03 4.56
C PRO A 225 -24.03 -16.30 3.59
N ALA A 226 -23.64 -17.58 3.43
CA ALA A 226 -22.59 -17.98 2.49
C ALA A 226 -22.84 -17.50 1.05
N SER A 227 -24.10 -17.47 0.62
CA SER A 227 -24.55 -16.94 -0.69
C SER A 227 -24.34 -15.44 -0.88
N GLU A 228 -24.28 -14.65 0.18
CA GLU A 228 -23.92 -13.23 0.10
C GLU A 228 -22.40 -13.05 0.08
N LEU A 229 -21.71 -13.79 0.97
CA LEU A 229 -20.25 -13.74 1.11
C LEU A 229 -19.51 -14.21 -0.15
N VAL A 230 -20.01 -15.24 -0.83
CA VAL A 230 -19.37 -15.77 -2.05
C VAL A 230 -19.23 -14.70 -3.13
N GLY A 231 -20.10 -13.69 -3.13
CA GLY A 231 -20.00 -12.55 -4.03
C GLY A 231 -18.68 -11.77 -3.91
N SER A 232 -17.96 -11.88 -2.80
CA SER A 232 -16.68 -11.21 -2.55
C SER A 232 -15.47 -12.11 -2.81
N ILE A 233 -15.67 -13.37 -3.22
CA ILE A 233 -14.60 -14.37 -3.28
C ILE A 233 -13.47 -14.01 -4.25
N SER A 234 -13.79 -13.35 -5.38
CA SER A 234 -12.78 -12.93 -6.34
C SER A 234 -11.87 -11.84 -5.76
N TYR A 235 -12.46 -10.87 -5.05
CA TYR A 235 -11.72 -9.84 -4.32
C TYR A 235 -10.80 -10.48 -3.27
N GLU A 236 -11.33 -11.43 -2.50
CA GLU A 236 -10.61 -12.05 -1.41
C GLU A 236 -9.47 -12.96 -1.86
N ILE A 237 -9.57 -13.60 -3.02
CA ILE A 237 -8.46 -14.33 -3.62
C ILE A 237 -7.31 -13.38 -4.00
N VAL A 238 -7.61 -12.19 -4.55
CA VAL A 238 -6.57 -11.18 -4.81
C VAL A 238 -6.00 -10.66 -3.49
N ASN A 239 -6.85 -10.44 -2.49
CA ASN A 239 -6.41 -10.00 -1.16
C ASN A 239 -5.45 -11.02 -0.50
N LEU A 240 -5.73 -12.32 -0.65
CA LEU A 240 -4.84 -13.41 -0.22
C LEU A 240 -3.53 -13.43 -1.03
N ALA A 241 -3.59 -13.23 -2.35
CA ALA A 241 -2.40 -13.12 -3.19
C ALA A 241 -1.52 -11.90 -2.82
N ALA A 242 -2.14 -10.79 -2.41
CA ALA A 242 -1.44 -9.60 -1.96
C ALA A 242 -0.65 -9.82 -0.66
N GLN A 243 -0.94 -10.88 0.11
CA GLN A 243 -0.17 -11.22 1.31
C GLN A 243 1.24 -11.75 0.98
N VAL A 244 1.44 -12.29 -0.23
CA VAL A 244 2.77 -12.74 -0.69
C VAL A 244 3.45 -11.76 -1.65
N LEU A 245 2.71 -10.84 -2.27
CA LEU A 245 3.27 -9.76 -3.06
C LEU A 245 2.52 -8.47 -2.75
N PRO A 246 3.08 -7.63 -1.87
CA PRO A 246 2.31 -6.54 -1.28
C PRO A 246 1.96 -5.41 -2.24
N SER A 247 0.89 -4.69 -1.89
CA SER A 247 0.29 -3.63 -2.69
C SER A 247 0.84 -2.24 -2.36
N TRP A 248 0.71 -1.33 -3.33
CA TRP A 248 0.86 0.10 -3.09
C TRP A 248 -0.51 0.71 -2.86
N GLN A 249 -0.65 1.54 -1.83
CA GLN A 249 -1.95 2.05 -1.37
C GLN A 249 -2.05 3.56 -1.46
N SER A 250 -3.12 4.08 -2.05
CA SER A 250 -3.42 5.52 -2.02
C SER A 250 -4.78 5.75 -1.38
N ARG A 251 -4.93 6.80 -0.57
CA ARG A 251 -6.17 7.32 -0.01
C ARG A 251 -7.03 8.08 -1.02
N GLY A 252 -7.28 7.43 -2.16
CA GLY A 252 -8.50 7.65 -2.93
C GLY A 252 -8.66 8.87 -3.77
N ARG A 253 -7.60 9.33 -4.42
CA ARG A 253 -7.76 10.28 -5.52
C ARG A 253 -7.62 9.65 -6.89
N VAL A 254 -6.84 8.58 -7.02
CA VAL A 254 -6.40 8.12 -8.34
C VAL A 254 -6.17 6.62 -8.43
N TRP A 255 -6.62 6.05 -9.54
CA TRP A 255 -6.21 4.73 -10.05
C TRP A 255 -6.00 4.84 -11.57
N PRO A 256 -5.24 3.92 -12.18
CA PRO A 256 -4.80 4.04 -13.57
C PRO A 256 -5.93 4.31 -14.57
N THR A 257 -6.99 3.51 -14.53
CA THR A 257 -8.07 3.62 -15.53
C THR A 257 -8.80 4.96 -15.44
N ALA A 258 -9.14 5.44 -14.24
CA ALA A 258 -9.72 6.76 -14.03
C ALA A 258 -8.77 7.91 -14.43
N LEU A 259 -7.46 7.77 -14.19
CA LEU A 259 -6.48 8.76 -14.60
C LEU A 259 -6.39 8.87 -16.13
N PHE A 260 -6.34 7.74 -16.83
CA PHE A 260 -6.29 7.73 -18.30
C PHE A 260 -7.59 8.29 -18.91
N GLU A 261 -8.75 7.93 -18.35
CA GLU A 261 -10.04 8.51 -18.73
C GLU A 261 -10.02 10.04 -18.57
N ARG A 262 -9.54 10.52 -17.42
CA ARG A 262 -9.46 11.95 -17.10
C ARG A 262 -8.62 12.75 -18.09
N ILE A 263 -7.52 12.18 -18.59
CA ILE A 263 -6.67 12.83 -19.61
C ILE A 263 -7.07 12.51 -21.05
N GLY A 264 -8.18 11.79 -21.27
CA GLY A 264 -8.72 11.46 -22.59
C GLY A 264 -7.87 10.47 -23.39
N VAL A 265 -7.14 9.57 -22.72
CA VAL A 265 -6.34 8.52 -23.36
C VAL A 265 -7.09 7.20 -23.28
N ASP A 266 -7.40 6.61 -24.45
CA ASP A 266 -8.03 5.30 -24.53
C ASP A 266 -7.04 4.19 -24.13
N VAL A 267 -7.44 3.38 -23.16
CA VAL A 267 -6.67 2.25 -22.64
C VAL A 267 -7.44 0.93 -22.67
N SER A 268 -8.55 0.85 -23.42
CA SER A 268 -9.37 -0.36 -23.52
C SER A 268 -8.64 -1.54 -24.19
N HIS A 269 -7.54 -1.27 -24.89
CA HIS A 269 -6.67 -2.27 -25.48
C HIS A 269 -5.66 -2.87 -24.47
N VAL A 270 -5.49 -2.22 -23.31
CA VAL A 270 -4.59 -2.64 -22.22
C VAL A 270 -5.37 -3.24 -21.07
N PHE A 271 -6.39 -2.53 -20.57
CA PHE A 271 -7.19 -2.96 -19.44
C PHE A 271 -8.39 -3.82 -19.87
N GLU A 272 -8.58 -4.92 -19.17
CA GLU A 272 -9.72 -5.83 -19.30
C GLU A 272 -10.36 -6.07 -17.92
N THR A 273 -11.46 -6.80 -17.88
CA THR A 273 -12.03 -7.23 -16.59
C THR A 273 -11.13 -8.32 -15.96
N PRO A 274 -11.12 -8.47 -14.63
CA PRO A 274 -10.32 -9.50 -13.97
C PRO A 274 -10.82 -10.93 -14.20
N ALA A 275 -11.83 -11.14 -15.05
CA ALA A 275 -12.47 -12.43 -15.31
C ALA A 275 -11.48 -13.53 -15.72
N ALA A 276 -10.42 -13.18 -16.45
CA ALA A 276 -9.40 -14.13 -16.88
C ALA A 276 -8.64 -14.78 -15.69
N LEU A 277 -8.56 -14.12 -14.54
CA LEU A 277 -7.96 -14.66 -13.32
C LEU A 277 -8.83 -15.75 -12.68
N PHE A 278 -10.13 -15.76 -12.96
CA PHE A 278 -11.14 -16.55 -12.24
C PHE A 278 -11.97 -17.45 -13.15
N ALA A 279 -11.48 -17.77 -14.36
CA ALA A 279 -12.24 -18.48 -15.38
C ALA A 279 -12.93 -19.77 -14.88
N ASP A 280 -12.29 -20.49 -13.97
CA ASP A 280 -12.83 -21.70 -13.36
C ASP A 280 -13.94 -21.42 -12.32
N LEU A 281 -13.79 -20.38 -11.49
CA LEU A 281 -14.86 -19.94 -10.59
C LEU A 281 -16.07 -19.45 -11.37
N LEU A 282 -15.83 -18.68 -12.45
CA LEU A 282 -16.90 -18.16 -13.31
C LEU A 282 -17.64 -19.26 -14.06
N ARG A 283 -16.97 -20.38 -14.37
CA ARG A 283 -17.64 -21.55 -14.95
C ARG A 283 -18.60 -22.19 -13.96
N ASP A 284 -18.20 -22.31 -12.71
CA ASP A 284 -18.96 -22.97 -11.66
C ASP A 284 -20.03 -22.05 -11.04
N PHE A 285 -19.79 -20.74 -11.02
CA PHE A 285 -20.68 -19.73 -10.45
C PHE A 285 -20.66 -18.43 -11.29
N PRO A 286 -21.38 -18.40 -12.43
CA PRO A 286 -21.32 -17.29 -13.40
C PRO A 286 -21.73 -15.92 -12.87
N MET A 287 -22.57 -15.89 -11.82
CA MET A 287 -23.05 -14.63 -11.22
C MET A 287 -21.92 -13.72 -10.72
N LEU A 288 -20.74 -14.26 -10.38
CA LEU A 288 -19.59 -13.44 -9.98
C LEU A 288 -19.16 -12.43 -11.06
N GLN A 289 -19.43 -12.73 -12.34
CA GLN A 289 -19.10 -11.84 -13.44
C GLN A 289 -19.81 -10.48 -13.32
N GLU A 290 -20.98 -10.42 -12.68
CA GLU A 290 -21.74 -9.19 -12.50
C GLU A 290 -21.00 -8.14 -11.68
N LYS A 291 -20.07 -8.56 -10.81
CA LYS A 291 -19.23 -7.68 -9.99
C LYS A 291 -17.89 -7.32 -10.63
N MET A 292 -17.53 -7.95 -11.76
CA MET A 292 -16.27 -7.67 -12.45
C MET A 292 -16.43 -6.48 -13.39
N ARG A 293 -15.51 -5.53 -13.30
CA ARG A 293 -15.53 -4.26 -14.04
C ARG A 293 -14.14 -3.97 -14.61
N THR A 294 -14.08 -3.06 -15.56
CA THR A 294 -12.82 -2.58 -16.16
C THR A 294 -12.24 -1.38 -15.41
N THR A 295 -12.88 -0.95 -14.33
CA THR A 295 -12.46 0.13 -13.42
C THR A 295 -13.07 -0.09 -12.04
N ILE A 296 -12.53 0.57 -11.02
CA ILE A 296 -13.09 0.57 -9.65
C ILE A 296 -14.39 1.39 -9.63
N HIS A 297 -15.44 0.85 -9.01
CA HIS A 297 -16.76 1.52 -8.87
C HIS A 297 -17.31 1.54 -7.43
N PHE A 298 -16.78 0.70 -6.53
CA PHE A 298 -17.26 0.55 -5.16
C PHE A 298 -16.11 0.06 -4.26
N ASN A 299 -16.25 0.22 -2.94
CA ASN A 299 -15.32 -0.35 -1.97
C ASN A 299 -15.28 -1.88 -2.05
N TYR A 300 -14.18 -2.47 -1.59
CA TYR A 300 -13.94 -3.93 -1.60
C TYR A 300 -14.16 -4.58 -2.98
N SER A 301 -13.71 -3.92 -4.05
CA SER A 301 -13.86 -4.37 -5.43
C SER A 301 -12.54 -4.48 -6.19
N LEU A 302 -12.58 -5.28 -7.25
CA LEU A 302 -11.53 -5.33 -8.26
C LEU A 302 -11.94 -4.42 -9.43
N GLY A 303 -10.98 -3.62 -9.91
CA GLY A 303 -11.12 -2.80 -11.10
C GLY A 303 -10.40 -3.41 -12.30
N GLY A 304 -9.81 -2.54 -13.13
CA GLY A 304 -9.09 -2.92 -14.33
C GLY A 304 -7.94 -3.90 -14.08
N TYR A 305 -7.89 -4.93 -14.91
CA TYR A 305 -6.81 -5.91 -14.95
C TYR A 305 -5.99 -5.74 -16.22
N VAL A 306 -4.67 -5.85 -16.10
CA VAL A 306 -3.73 -5.91 -17.22
C VAL A 306 -3.01 -7.25 -17.17
N PRO A 307 -3.19 -8.13 -18.17
CA PRO A 307 -2.52 -9.41 -18.20
C PRO A 307 -1.00 -9.26 -18.41
N PRO A 308 -0.20 -10.27 -18.03
CA PRO A 308 1.26 -10.19 -18.07
C PRO A 308 1.84 -9.68 -19.39
N GLU A 309 1.31 -10.16 -20.51
CA GLU A 309 1.73 -9.79 -21.87
C GLU A 309 1.44 -8.33 -22.23
N LYS A 310 0.56 -7.64 -21.50
CA LYS A 310 0.21 -6.22 -21.71
C LYS A 310 0.83 -5.29 -20.67
N THR A 311 1.48 -5.80 -19.62
CA THR A 311 2.07 -4.93 -18.57
C THR A 311 3.18 -4.01 -19.10
N GLY A 312 3.94 -4.45 -20.11
CA GLY A 312 4.90 -3.57 -20.79
C GLY A 312 4.25 -2.37 -21.48
N LEU A 313 3.08 -2.58 -22.11
CA LEU A 313 2.29 -1.51 -22.74
C LEU A 313 1.73 -0.55 -21.67
N LEU A 314 1.29 -1.06 -20.53
CA LEU A 314 0.88 -0.21 -19.39
C LEU A 314 2.02 0.72 -18.97
N VAL A 315 3.22 0.18 -18.76
CA VAL A 315 4.39 0.99 -18.36
C VAL A 315 4.74 2.04 -19.43
N GLU A 316 4.70 1.67 -20.71
CA GLU A 316 4.94 2.62 -21.81
C GLU A 316 3.95 3.79 -21.77
N LEU A 317 2.66 3.50 -21.59
CA LEU A 317 1.61 4.52 -21.50
C LEU A 317 1.79 5.41 -20.25
N LEU A 318 2.07 4.81 -19.09
CA LEU A 318 2.33 5.55 -17.86
C LEU A 318 3.50 6.51 -18.00
N GLN A 319 4.59 6.08 -18.67
CA GLN A 319 5.76 6.92 -18.89
C GLN A 319 5.50 8.00 -19.94
N LYS A 320 4.89 7.64 -21.07
CA LYS A 320 4.53 8.56 -22.16
C LYS A 320 3.64 9.71 -21.67
N HIS A 321 2.69 9.41 -20.79
CA HIS A 321 1.73 10.37 -20.26
C HIS A 321 2.07 10.89 -18.85
N ARG A 322 3.28 10.63 -18.34
CA ARG A 322 3.68 10.92 -16.94
C ARG A 322 3.24 12.29 -16.44
N ARG A 323 3.58 13.36 -17.16
CA ARG A 323 3.24 14.73 -16.73
C ARG A 323 1.73 14.93 -16.68
N ALA A 324 1.00 14.50 -17.71
CA ALA A 324 -0.45 14.65 -17.77
C ALA A 324 -1.15 13.85 -16.65
N LEU A 325 -0.66 12.64 -16.35
CA LEU A 325 -1.20 11.79 -15.30
C LEU A 325 -0.99 12.38 -13.90
N ILE A 326 0.19 12.95 -13.63
CA ILE A 326 0.47 13.64 -12.36
C ILE A 326 -0.54 14.79 -12.17
N PHE A 327 -0.79 15.59 -13.20
CA PHE A 327 -1.69 16.76 -13.09
C PHE A 327 -3.16 16.46 -13.43
N ALA A 328 -3.58 15.21 -13.58
CA ALA A 328 -4.91 14.88 -14.09
C ALA A 328 -6.07 15.43 -13.22
N TRP A 329 -5.81 15.55 -11.92
CA TRP A 329 -6.78 16.01 -10.91
C TRP A 329 -6.41 17.36 -10.29
N ASP A 330 -5.45 18.06 -10.88
CA ASP A 330 -5.07 19.38 -10.42
C ASP A 330 -6.15 20.40 -10.82
N GLU A 331 -6.96 20.81 -9.84
CA GLU A 331 -8.00 21.82 -10.03
C GLU A 331 -7.44 23.25 -10.04
N ASP A 332 -6.21 23.46 -9.54
CA ASP A 332 -5.51 24.74 -9.52
C ASP A 332 -4.00 24.57 -9.84
N PRO A 333 -3.62 24.53 -11.13
CA PRO A 333 -2.25 24.25 -11.59
C PRO A 333 -1.16 25.27 -11.23
N GLY A 334 -1.42 26.14 -10.25
CA GLY A 334 -0.44 27.01 -9.59
C GLY A 334 -0.17 26.70 -8.11
N GLY A 335 -0.81 25.68 -7.53
CA GLY A 335 -0.64 25.29 -6.12
C GLY A 335 0.66 24.50 -5.82
N ASP A 336 1.08 24.51 -4.56
CA ASP A 336 2.28 23.83 -4.04
C ASP A 336 2.17 22.28 -3.95
N ASP A 337 1.10 21.65 -4.47
CA ASP A 337 0.77 20.22 -4.22
C ASP A 337 1.32 19.23 -5.27
N ILE A 338 2.26 19.67 -6.11
CA ILE A 338 2.89 18.85 -7.16
C ILE A 338 3.58 17.59 -6.60
N GLU A 339 4.12 17.68 -5.39
CA GLU A 339 4.80 16.58 -4.72
C GLU A 339 3.81 15.46 -4.35
N ALA A 340 2.63 15.81 -3.81
CA ALA A 340 1.60 14.81 -3.48
C ALA A 340 1.10 14.07 -4.73
N PHE A 341 0.86 14.80 -5.82
CA PHE A 341 0.45 14.20 -7.08
C PHE A 341 1.54 13.32 -7.72
N ALA A 342 2.81 13.73 -7.60
CA ALA A 342 3.93 12.92 -8.06
C ALA A 342 4.04 11.61 -7.25
N SER A 343 3.76 11.67 -5.95
CA SER A 343 3.73 10.50 -5.06
C SER A 343 2.62 9.52 -5.43
N ASP A 344 1.42 10.01 -5.66
CA ASP A 344 0.31 9.18 -6.15
C ASP A 344 0.64 8.47 -7.46
N TYR A 345 1.28 9.16 -8.41
CA TYR A 345 1.77 8.54 -9.65
C TYR A 345 2.83 7.46 -9.41
N GLN A 346 3.76 7.65 -8.47
CA GLN A 346 4.77 6.64 -8.13
C GLN A 346 4.14 5.35 -7.62
N MET A 347 3.07 5.45 -6.83
CA MET A 347 2.32 4.31 -6.30
C MET A 347 1.56 3.51 -7.37
N ILE A 348 1.48 4.03 -8.60
CA ILE A 348 0.96 3.31 -9.78
C ILE A 348 2.13 2.73 -10.60
N LEU A 349 3.17 3.53 -10.81
CA LEU A 349 4.29 3.14 -11.67
C LEU A 349 5.12 2.01 -11.07
N GLU A 350 5.42 2.05 -9.78
CA GLU A 350 6.22 1.04 -9.07
C GLU A 350 5.63 -0.37 -9.18
N PRO A 351 4.36 -0.63 -8.83
CA PRO A 351 3.76 -1.96 -9.00
C PRO A 351 3.65 -2.38 -10.47
N ALA A 352 3.43 -1.47 -11.42
CA ALA A 352 3.43 -1.80 -12.84
C ALA A 352 4.82 -2.25 -13.34
N LEU A 353 5.88 -1.57 -12.92
CA LEU A 353 7.26 -1.97 -13.20
C LEU A 353 7.61 -3.31 -12.54
N LEU A 354 7.16 -3.53 -11.31
CA LEU A 354 7.32 -4.82 -10.64
C LEU A 354 6.64 -5.95 -11.42
N ALA A 355 5.43 -5.70 -11.93
CA ALA A 355 4.69 -6.67 -12.72
C ALA A 355 5.47 -7.08 -13.99
N VAL A 356 6.01 -6.10 -14.72
CA VAL A 356 6.88 -6.35 -15.90
C VAL A 356 8.10 -7.20 -15.52
N ARG A 357 8.82 -6.86 -14.45
CA ARG A 357 10.04 -7.57 -14.04
C ARG A 357 9.80 -9.02 -13.66
N LYS A 358 8.63 -9.33 -13.10
CA LYS A 358 8.28 -10.66 -12.61
C LYS A 358 7.50 -11.48 -13.65
N GLY A 359 7.07 -10.88 -14.76
CA GLY A 359 6.16 -11.52 -15.71
C GLY A 359 4.77 -11.73 -15.11
N TYR A 360 4.33 -10.80 -14.26
CA TYR A 360 3.06 -10.82 -13.55
C TYR A 360 2.03 -9.91 -14.23
N GLY A 361 0.76 -10.08 -13.86
CA GLY A 361 -0.29 -9.13 -14.25
C GLY A 361 -0.28 -7.89 -13.35
N PHE A 362 -1.12 -6.92 -13.68
CA PHE A 362 -1.39 -5.76 -12.83
C PHE A 362 -2.90 -5.65 -12.57
N VAL A 363 -3.29 -5.35 -11.34
CA VAL A 363 -4.69 -5.13 -10.94
C VAL A 363 -4.76 -3.84 -10.13
N GLU A 364 -5.77 -3.02 -10.43
CA GLU A 364 -6.26 -2.01 -9.50
C GLU A 364 -7.42 -2.58 -8.68
N ALA A 365 -7.45 -2.29 -7.39
CA ALA A 365 -8.49 -2.72 -6.48
C ALA A 365 -8.75 -1.63 -5.43
N SER A 366 -9.86 -1.71 -4.72
CA SER A 366 -10.11 -0.86 -3.54
C SER A 366 -9.89 -1.65 -2.26
N GLU A 367 -9.15 -1.09 -1.30
CA GLU A 367 -8.99 -1.57 0.08
C GLU A 367 -8.19 -2.89 0.27
N ILE A 368 -7.29 -3.22 -0.66
CA ILE A 368 -6.38 -4.37 -0.48
C ILE A 368 -5.16 -3.98 0.34
N GLN A 369 -5.12 -4.47 1.58
CA GLN A 369 -4.01 -4.19 2.49
C GLN A 369 -3.28 -5.44 2.95
N LEU A 370 -1.95 -5.30 3.15
CA LEU A 370 -1.22 -6.23 3.99
C LEU A 370 -1.79 -6.17 5.40
N TRP A 371 -1.98 -7.34 6.00
CA TRP A 371 -2.35 -7.40 7.40
C TRP A 371 -1.11 -7.36 8.33
N PRO A 372 -1.15 -6.72 9.52
CA PRO A 372 -2.24 -5.87 10.01
C PRO A 372 -2.44 -4.64 9.15
N ALA A 373 -3.73 -4.36 8.88
CA ALA A 373 -4.12 -3.09 8.30
C ALA A 373 -3.45 -2.00 9.12
N LYS A 374 -2.80 -1.06 8.44
CA LYS A 374 -2.13 0.02 9.14
C LYS A 374 -3.22 0.76 9.91
N GLU A 375 -3.15 0.72 11.24
CA GLU A 375 -4.16 1.36 12.08
C GLU A 375 -4.31 2.81 11.64
N GLU A 376 -5.55 3.26 11.48
CA GLU A 376 -5.81 4.69 11.39
C GLU A 376 -5.20 5.32 12.64
N ALA A 377 -4.22 6.20 12.45
CA ALA A 377 -3.92 7.15 13.50
C ALA A 377 -5.24 7.87 13.75
N SER A 378 -5.88 7.64 14.90
CA SER A 378 -7.10 8.34 15.24
C SER A 378 -6.83 9.83 15.02
N GLU A 379 -7.68 10.50 14.26
CA GLU A 379 -7.78 11.96 14.26
C GLU A 379 -8.30 12.40 15.64
N ALA A 380 -7.53 12.10 16.68
CA ALA A 380 -7.65 12.75 17.98
C ALA A 380 -6.83 14.03 17.83
N GLY A 381 -7.56 15.12 17.57
CA GLY A 381 -7.04 16.46 17.32
C GLY A 381 -6.31 17.11 18.48
#